data_AF-A0A9D4B1U5-F1
#
_entry.id   AF-A0A9D4B1U5-F1
#
_cell.length_a   1.000
_cell.length_b   1.000
_cell.length_c   1.000
_cell.angle_alpha   90.00
_cell.angle_beta   90.00
_cell.angle_gamma   90.00
#
_symmetry.space_group_name_H-M   'P 1'
#
loop_
_entity.id
_entity.type
_entity.pdbx_description
1 polymer ?
#
loop_
_entity_poly.entity_id
_entity_poly.type
_entity_poly.pdbx_seq_one_letter_code
_entity_poly.pdbx_strand_id
1 'polypeptide(L)'
;MEEPAEPGCHEMLPEVLVHHCPGTPGAPEKPGQQRCLGNNLTEGGVFCAAGERQSDESLHGASYGPNPICKGCLSCSKDNGCIRCQHKLFFFLRREGMRQYGECLHSCPSGYYGLRAPDMNRCSRCRIENCDSCFSRDFCTKCKAGFYLHRGRCFGECPDGFASLEETMECV
;
A
#
# COMPACT_ATOMS: atom_id res chain seq x y z
N MET A 1 5.59 -19.76 -57.77
CA MET A 1 4.74 -20.93 -57.51
C MET A 1 4.75 -21.06 -56.00
N GLU A 2 3.94 -20.27 -55.28
CA GLU A 2 2.57 -20.64 -54.88
C GLU A 2 2.59 -22.07 -54.32
N GLU A 3 2.48 -22.26 -53.00
CA GLU A 3 1.27 -22.11 -52.18
C GLU A 3 1.61 -22.37 -50.68
N PRO A 4 0.68 -22.44 -49.70
CA PRO A 4 -0.22 -21.39 -49.24
C PRO A 4 -0.39 -21.37 -47.68
N ALA A 5 -1.16 -20.40 -47.21
CA ALA A 5 -2.15 -20.42 -46.11
C ALA A 5 -1.92 -21.23 -44.81
N GLU A 6 -2.03 -20.52 -43.68
CA GLU A 6 -2.50 -21.11 -42.41
C GLU A 6 -3.93 -21.67 -42.55
N PRO A 7 -4.34 -22.63 -41.71
CA PRO A 7 -5.11 -22.22 -40.53
C PRO A 7 -4.99 -23.14 -39.29
N GLY A 8 -5.33 -22.57 -38.14
CA GLY A 8 -6.27 -23.24 -37.23
C GLY A 8 -5.73 -23.70 -35.88
N CYS A 9 -6.05 -22.92 -34.85
CA CYS A 9 -6.22 -23.44 -33.49
C CYS A 9 -7.34 -24.49 -33.49
N HIS A 10 -7.04 -25.71 -33.05
CA HIS A 10 -8.03 -26.63 -32.54
C HIS A 10 -7.66 -26.96 -31.09
N GLU A 11 -8.48 -26.47 -30.16
CA GLU A 11 -8.53 -27.05 -28.81
C GLU A 11 -8.83 -28.53 -28.91
N MET A 12 -8.04 -29.37 -28.22
CA MET A 12 -8.50 -30.52 -27.43
C MET A 12 -7.40 -30.87 -26.41
N LEU A 13 -7.60 -30.50 -25.15
CA LEU A 13 -7.09 -31.29 -24.01
C LEU A 13 -7.90 -32.60 -23.93
N PRO A 14 -7.50 -33.64 -23.16
CA PRO A 14 -6.28 -33.83 -22.37
C PRO A 14 -5.57 -35.15 -22.73
N GLU A 15 -4.30 -35.31 -22.36
CA GLU A 15 -3.71 -36.56 -21.80
C GLU A 15 -2.28 -36.22 -21.38
N VAL A 16 -2.09 -35.99 -20.09
CA VAL A 16 -0.76 -35.78 -19.50
C VAL A 16 -0.08 -37.15 -19.44
N LEU A 17 0.90 -37.36 -20.32
CA LEU A 17 1.81 -38.49 -20.24
C LEU A 17 2.72 -38.30 -19.01
N VAL A 18 2.37 -38.94 -17.90
CA VAL A 18 3.19 -38.97 -16.68
C VAL A 18 4.35 -39.94 -16.87
N HIS A 19 5.53 -39.43 -17.24
CA HIS A 19 6.76 -40.20 -17.11
C HIS A 19 7.10 -40.39 -15.63
N HIS A 20 6.94 -41.62 -15.13
CA HIS A 20 7.39 -42.03 -13.81
C HIS A 20 8.91 -42.17 -13.81
N CYS A 21 9.61 -41.31 -13.08
CA CYS A 21 10.99 -41.56 -12.69
C CYS A 21 11.01 -42.53 -11.50
N PRO A 22 11.85 -43.57 -11.49
CA PRO A 22 11.92 -44.53 -10.39
C PRO A 22 12.44 -43.84 -9.12
N GLY A 23 11.58 -43.76 -8.10
CA GLY A 23 11.92 -43.24 -6.79
C GLY A 23 12.74 -44.25 -5.97
N THR A 24 13.68 -43.73 -5.18
CA THR A 24 14.25 -44.41 -4.02
C THR A 24 13.16 -44.62 -2.95
N PRO A 25 13.17 -45.75 -2.21
CA PRO A 25 12.10 -46.05 -1.26
C PRO A 25 12.31 -45.31 0.06
N GLY A 26 11.30 -44.56 0.51
CA GLY A 26 11.16 -44.19 1.93
C GLY A 26 11.10 -42.70 2.32
N ALA A 27 10.45 -41.81 1.55
CA ALA A 27 10.18 -40.45 2.01
C ALA A 27 8.69 -40.08 1.84
N PRO A 28 8.02 -39.49 2.86
CA PRO A 28 6.62 -39.07 2.76
C PRO A 28 6.46 -37.85 1.86
N GLU A 29 5.53 -37.93 0.91
CA GLU A 29 5.12 -36.85 0.00
C GLU A 29 4.62 -35.61 0.77
N LYS A 30 5.10 -34.42 0.38
CA LYS A 30 4.42 -33.15 0.63
C LYS A 30 4.06 -32.51 -0.72
N PRO A 31 2.86 -31.93 -0.88
CA PRO A 31 2.43 -31.34 -2.13
C PRO A 31 3.05 -29.95 -2.29
N GLY A 32 3.77 -29.72 -3.38
CA GLY A 32 4.39 -28.43 -3.69
C GLY A 32 5.26 -28.51 -4.95
N GLN A 33 4.66 -28.23 -6.09
CA GLN A 33 5.20 -28.32 -7.45
C GLN A 33 6.49 -27.50 -7.64
N GLN A 34 7.55 -28.09 -8.22
CA GLN A 34 8.61 -27.35 -8.93
C GLN A 34 8.56 -27.75 -10.40
N ARG A 35 8.18 -26.83 -11.30
CA ARG A 35 8.31 -26.99 -12.75
C ARG A 35 9.57 -26.26 -13.22
N CYS A 36 10.46 -26.97 -13.91
CA CYS A 36 11.43 -26.36 -14.82
C CYS A 36 10.95 -26.64 -16.25
N LEU A 37 10.69 -25.57 -17.01
CA LEU A 37 10.46 -25.63 -18.46
C LEU A 37 11.83 -25.51 -19.15
N GLY A 38 12.21 -26.51 -19.96
CA GLY A 38 13.27 -26.38 -20.96
C GLY A 38 12.81 -25.48 -22.12
N ASN A 39 13.60 -25.06 -23.12
CA ASN A 39 14.92 -25.44 -23.62
C ASN A 39 15.45 -24.25 -24.45
N ASN A 40 16.71 -23.85 -24.31
CA ASN A 40 17.67 -23.70 -25.43
C ASN A 40 18.99 -23.11 -24.93
N LEU A 41 20.06 -23.83 -25.22
CA LEU A 41 21.43 -23.34 -25.18
C LEU A 41 21.70 -22.55 -26.47
N THR A 42 22.38 -21.41 -26.37
CA THR A 42 23.60 -21.15 -27.16
C THR A 42 24.30 -19.88 -26.68
N GLU A 43 25.61 -20.05 -26.46
CA GLU A 43 26.68 -19.04 -26.39
C GLU A 43 26.77 -18.16 -25.12
N GLY A 44 27.72 -18.54 -24.25
CA GLY A 44 28.46 -17.58 -23.40
C GLY A 44 27.99 -17.42 -21.94
N GLY A 45 28.56 -18.22 -21.03
CA GLY A 45 28.66 -17.87 -19.60
C GLY A 45 27.80 -18.71 -18.65
N VAL A 46 28.32 -19.85 -18.20
CA VAL A 46 27.80 -20.56 -17.02
C VAL A 46 28.30 -19.86 -15.75
N PHE A 47 27.39 -19.28 -14.98
CA PHE A 47 27.58 -19.01 -13.56
C PHE A 47 26.58 -19.86 -12.77
N CYS A 48 27.06 -20.95 -12.17
CA CYS A 48 26.38 -21.60 -11.06
C CYS A 48 27.10 -21.18 -9.77
N ALA A 49 26.75 -20.00 -9.24
CA ALA A 49 27.14 -19.65 -7.89
C ALA A 49 26.23 -20.42 -6.91
N ALA A 50 26.84 -21.23 -6.06
CA ALA A 50 26.14 -21.89 -4.98
C ALA A 50 25.65 -20.85 -3.95
N GLY A 51 24.35 -20.87 -3.69
CA GLY A 51 23.76 -20.35 -2.46
C GLY A 51 23.45 -18.86 -2.44
N GLU A 52 22.21 -18.51 -2.79
CA GLU A 52 21.42 -17.50 -2.07
C GLU A 52 19.93 -17.74 -2.36
N ARG A 53 19.11 -17.67 -1.31
CA ARG A 53 17.72 -18.14 -1.28
C ARG A 53 16.80 -17.28 -2.16
N GLN A 54 16.03 -17.95 -3.00
CA GLN A 54 14.66 -17.63 -3.47
C GLN A 54 14.23 -16.15 -3.46
N SER A 55 14.21 -15.55 -4.65
CA SER A 55 13.22 -14.54 -5.03
C SER A 55 11.92 -15.24 -5.45
N ASP A 56 11.04 -15.50 -4.49
CA ASP A 56 9.63 -15.83 -4.74
C ASP A 56 8.75 -14.69 -4.17
N GLU A 57 8.00 -14.06 -5.07
CA GLU A 57 7.37 -12.76 -4.94
C GLU A 57 5.93 -12.86 -4.37
N SER A 58 5.70 -13.73 -3.40
CA SER A 58 4.43 -13.76 -2.64
C SER A 58 4.56 -14.49 -1.32
N LEU A 59 5.07 -13.81 -0.28
CA LEU A 59 4.69 -14.11 1.09
C LEU A 59 4.77 -12.89 1.99
N HIS A 60 3.64 -12.63 2.63
CA HIS A 60 3.44 -11.73 3.74
C HIS A 60 4.57 -11.76 4.77
N GLY A 61 5.09 -10.59 5.12
CA GLY A 61 5.88 -10.38 6.32
C GLY A 61 7.36 -10.12 6.02
N ALA A 62 7.68 -8.84 5.78
CA ALA A 62 9.03 -8.37 6.03
C ALA A 62 9.38 -8.69 7.50
N SER A 63 10.21 -9.72 7.71
CA SER A 63 10.70 -10.13 9.02
C SER A 63 11.75 -9.13 9.50
N TYR A 64 11.29 -7.92 9.82
CA TYR A 64 11.88 -7.16 10.90
C TYR A 64 11.23 -7.74 12.15
N GLY A 65 12.02 -8.21 13.14
CA GLY A 65 11.49 -8.53 14.48
C GLY A 65 10.56 -7.39 14.95
N PRO A 66 9.61 -7.65 15.86
CA PRO A 66 8.36 -6.87 16.03
C PRO A 66 8.64 -5.39 16.30
N ASN A 67 8.91 -4.64 15.24
CA ASN A 67 9.16 -3.23 15.29
C ASN A 67 7.80 -2.60 15.05
N PRO A 68 7.15 -2.05 16.09
CA PRO A 68 5.79 -1.54 15.98
C PRO A 68 5.65 -0.48 14.87
N ILE A 69 6.74 0.19 14.50
CA ILE A 69 6.81 1.22 13.46
C ILE A 69 6.58 0.64 12.04
N CYS A 70 6.96 -0.62 11.79
CA CYS A 70 6.86 -1.25 10.46
C CYS A 70 5.54 -2.00 10.23
N LYS A 71 4.55 -1.89 11.12
CA LYS A 71 3.26 -2.59 10.97
C LYS A 71 2.51 -2.06 9.73
N GLY A 72 2.11 -2.97 8.84
CA GLY A 72 1.39 -2.59 7.60
C GLY A 72 2.26 -1.91 6.54
N CYS A 73 3.59 -1.99 6.67
CA CYS A 73 4.56 -1.42 5.75
C CYS A 73 5.01 -2.44 4.69
N LEU A 74 5.19 -2.01 3.44
CA LEU A 74 5.78 -2.79 2.34
C LEU A 74 7.31 -2.68 2.31
N SER A 75 7.86 -1.52 2.67
CA SER A 75 9.31 -1.27 2.69
C SER A 75 9.67 -0.43 3.90
N CYS A 76 10.44 -1.00 4.82
CA CYS A 76 10.79 -0.37 6.10
C CYS A 76 12.30 -0.18 6.25
N SER A 77 12.71 0.93 6.85
CA SER A 77 14.09 1.22 7.23
C SER A 77 14.18 1.40 8.74
N LYS A 78 15.35 1.05 9.30
CA LYS A 78 15.61 1.17 10.74
C LYS A 78 15.58 2.62 11.23
N ASP A 79 16.06 3.56 10.40
CA ASP A 79 16.22 4.96 10.79
C ASP A 79 15.02 5.83 10.39
N ASN A 80 14.41 5.52 9.24
CA ASN A 80 13.32 6.31 8.67
C ASN A 80 11.93 5.68 8.89
N GLY A 81 11.85 4.54 9.57
CA GLY A 81 10.60 3.79 9.73
C GLY A 81 10.06 3.31 8.38
N CYS A 82 8.73 3.33 8.23
CA CYS A 82 8.12 2.90 6.98
C CYS A 82 8.35 3.90 5.85
N ILE A 83 8.65 3.40 4.65
CA ILE A 83 8.83 4.21 3.43
C ILE A 83 7.62 4.05 2.50
N ARG A 84 7.03 2.85 2.43
CA ARG A 84 5.84 2.57 1.59
C ARG A 84 4.81 1.77 2.37
N CYS A 85 3.59 2.29 2.46
CA CYS A 85 2.47 1.61 3.11
C CYS A 85 1.71 0.68 2.16
N GLN A 86 1.01 -0.30 2.72
CA GLN A 86 0.00 -1.05 1.97
C GLN A 86 -1.11 -0.12 1.46
N HIS A 87 -1.72 -0.43 0.31
CA HIS A 87 -2.61 0.47 -0.45
C HIS A 87 -3.86 0.96 0.33
N LYS A 88 -4.22 0.31 1.45
CA LYS A 88 -5.37 0.68 2.29
C LYS A 88 -5.00 1.60 3.46
N LEU A 89 -3.72 1.78 3.75
CA LEU A 89 -3.22 2.56 4.88
C LEU A 89 -2.74 3.94 4.43
N PHE A 90 -2.74 4.89 5.35
CA PHE A 90 -2.22 6.23 5.15
C PHE A 90 -0.80 6.33 5.70
N PHE A 91 0.11 6.84 4.88
CA PHE A 91 1.44 7.21 5.28
C PHE A 91 1.39 8.47 6.17
N PHE A 92 1.95 8.37 7.38
CA PHE A 92 2.07 9.47 8.32
C PHE A 92 3.54 9.69 8.70
N LEU A 93 4.01 10.93 8.56
CA LEU A 93 5.36 11.31 8.98
C LEU A 93 5.32 11.79 10.42
N ARG A 94 5.76 10.94 11.35
CA ARG A 94 5.84 11.26 12.78
C ARG A 94 7.15 11.98 13.07
N ARG A 95 7.08 13.07 13.83
CA ARG A 95 8.25 13.83 14.28
C ARG A 95 8.42 13.67 15.79
N GLU A 96 9.56 13.18 16.21
CA GLU A 96 9.90 12.97 17.62
C GLU A 96 11.29 13.56 17.88
N GLY A 97 11.33 14.74 18.50
CA GLY A 97 12.55 15.55 18.63
C GLY A 97 13.13 15.90 17.25
N MET A 98 14.36 15.47 17.00
CA MET A 98 15.07 15.66 15.72
C MET A 98 14.82 14.53 14.72
N ARG A 99 14.19 13.43 15.13
CA ARG A 99 13.92 12.29 14.26
C ARG A 99 12.59 12.46 13.53
N GLN A 100 12.56 11.98 12.30
CA GLN A 100 11.34 11.84 11.51
C GLN A 100 11.29 10.44 10.96
N TYR A 101 10.16 9.76 11.12
CA TYR A 101 9.97 8.41 10.63
C TYR A 101 8.54 8.22 10.12
N GLY A 102 8.39 7.35 9.13
CA GLY A 102 7.09 7.02 8.57
C GLY A 102 6.39 5.92 9.38
N GLU A 103 5.09 6.10 9.56
CA GLU A 103 4.17 5.11 10.12
C GLU A 103 3.00 4.91 9.15
N CYS A 104 2.41 3.72 9.15
CA CYS A 104 1.21 3.42 8.37
C CYS A 104 -0.01 3.31 9.29
N LEU A 105 -1.01 4.16 9.06
CA LEU A 105 -2.20 4.26 9.90
C LEU A 105 -3.47 3.93 9.11
N HIS A 106 -4.49 3.39 9.79
CA HIS A 106 -5.81 3.22 9.18
C HIS A 106 -6.56 4.54 9.02
N SER A 107 -6.35 5.47 9.96
CA SER A 107 -6.96 6.80 9.99
C SER A 107 -5.90 7.81 10.41
N CYS A 108 -5.97 9.01 9.84
CA CYS A 108 -5.05 10.09 10.21
C CYS A 108 -5.34 10.62 11.62
N PRO A 109 -4.30 11.02 12.38
CA PRO A 109 -4.48 11.58 13.71
C PRO A 109 -5.10 12.99 13.67
N SER A 110 -5.55 13.48 14.82
CA SER A 110 -6.14 14.82 14.96
C SER A 110 -5.24 15.92 14.40
N GLY A 111 -5.83 16.89 13.71
CA GLY A 111 -5.10 17.92 12.98
C GLY A 111 -4.51 17.48 11.64
N TYR A 112 -4.79 16.26 11.18
CA TYR A 112 -4.43 15.76 9.85
C TYR A 112 -5.66 15.21 9.13
N TYR A 113 -5.67 15.35 7.81
CA TYR A 113 -6.69 14.76 6.94
C TYR A 113 -6.04 13.75 5.98
N GLY A 114 -6.81 12.73 5.61
CA GLY A 114 -6.36 11.69 4.69
C GLY A 114 -6.46 12.16 3.24
N LEU A 115 -5.33 12.18 2.54
CA LEU A 115 -5.26 12.45 1.10
C LEU A 115 -5.03 11.14 0.35
N ARG A 116 -5.95 10.79 -0.55
CA ARG A 116 -5.79 9.65 -1.48
C ARG A 116 -5.22 10.18 -2.78
N ALA A 117 -3.94 9.93 -3.02
CA ALA A 117 -3.24 10.32 -4.23
C ALA A 117 -2.94 9.06 -5.09
N PRO A 118 -2.71 9.22 -6.40
CA PRO A 118 -2.44 8.08 -7.29
C PRO A 118 -1.18 7.29 -6.90
N ASP A 119 -0.24 7.93 -6.21
CA ASP A 119 1.02 7.33 -5.77
C ASP A 119 0.86 6.59 -4.43
N MET A 120 0.31 7.26 -3.42
CA MET A 120 0.03 6.67 -2.12
C MET A 120 -0.97 7.51 -1.31
N ASN A 121 -1.68 6.86 -0.39
CA ASN A 121 -2.49 7.56 0.60
C ASN A 121 -1.57 8.14 1.68
N ARG A 122 -1.77 9.41 2.05
CA ARG A 122 -0.94 10.10 3.05
C ARG A 122 -1.77 10.99 3.97
N CYS A 123 -1.29 11.19 5.18
CA CYS A 123 -1.86 12.16 6.11
C CYS A 123 -1.23 13.53 5.89
N SER A 124 -2.05 14.52 5.57
CA SER A 124 -1.64 15.91 5.38
C SER A 124 -2.13 16.78 6.53
N ARG A 125 -1.28 17.69 7.01
CA ARG A 125 -1.64 18.57 8.13
C ARG A 125 -2.75 19.54 7.72
N CYS A 126 -3.72 19.72 8.60
CA CYS A 126 -4.74 20.75 8.48
C CYS A 126 -4.11 22.14 8.59
N ARG A 127 -4.36 23.01 7.60
CA ARG A 127 -3.83 24.39 7.58
C ARG A 127 -4.91 25.46 7.71
N ILE A 128 -6.17 25.05 7.85
CA ILE A 128 -7.30 25.97 8.02
C ILE A 128 -7.22 26.57 9.43
N GLU A 129 -7.27 27.89 9.51
CA GLU A 129 -7.25 28.61 10.78
C GLU A 129 -8.46 28.24 11.63
N ASN A 130 -8.24 28.09 12.94
CA ASN A 130 -9.27 27.75 13.92
C ASN A 130 -10.04 26.45 13.65
N CYS A 131 -9.49 25.57 12.82
CA CYS A 131 -10.07 24.26 12.54
C CYS A 131 -9.51 23.19 13.49
N ASP A 132 -10.40 22.36 14.05
CA ASP A 132 -10.06 21.19 14.88
C ASP A 132 -9.91 19.94 14.01
N SER A 133 -10.83 19.74 13.07
CA SER A 133 -10.80 18.64 12.10
C SER A 133 -11.19 19.13 10.71
N CYS A 134 -10.41 18.73 9.69
CA CYS A 134 -10.71 19.05 8.29
C CYS A 134 -10.84 17.79 7.44
N PHE A 135 -11.68 17.91 6.40
CA PHE A 135 -11.87 16.89 5.38
C PHE A 135 -10.82 17.01 4.27
N SER A 136 -10.48 18.25 3.91
CA SER A 136 -9.53 18.55 2.85
C SER A 136 -8.64 19.73 3.24
N ARG A 137 -7.80 20.19 2.32
CA ARG A 137 -6.94 21.36 2.51
C ARG A 137 -7.74 22.62 2.84
N ASP A 138 -8.92 22.75 2.23
CA ASP A 138 -9.70 23.99 2.20
C ASP A 138 -11.08 23.83 2.84
N PHE A 139 -11.40 22.63 3.36
CA PHE A 139 -12.69 22.32 3.96
C PHE A 139 -12.54 21.76 5.38
N CYS A 140 -12.93 22.55 6.36
CA CYS A 140 -13.04 22.19 7.76
C CYS A 140 -14.38 21.52 8.03
N THR A 141 -14.38 20.45 8.82
CA THR A 141 -15.61 19.77 9.26
C THR A 141 -15.97 20.10 10.69
N LYS A 142 -15.00 20.54 11.49
CA LYS A 142 -15.21 20.93 12.88
C LYS A 142 -14.28 22.06 13.28
N CYS A 143 -14.85 23.18 13.71
CA CYS A 143 -14.10 24.30 14.24
C CYS A 143 -13.69 24.08 15.69
N LYS A 144 -12.66 24.81 16.14
CA LYS A 144 -12.30 24.88 17.55
C LYS A 144 -13.44 25.53 18.35
N ALA A 145 -13.49 25.25 19.65
CA ALA A 145 -14.47 25.86 20.54
C ALA A 145 -14.43 27.39 20.46
N GLY A 146 -15.59 28.02 20.40
CA GLY A 146 -15.74 29.49 20.24
C GLY A 146 -15.66 30.00 18.80
N PHE A 147 -15.61 29.11 17.79
CA PHE A 147 -15.66 29.49 16.38
C PHE A 147 -16.85 28.82 15.68
N TYR A 148 -17.45 29.55 14.75
CA TYR A 148 -18.58 29.12 13.95
C TYR A 148 -18.13 28.60 12.59
N LEU A 149 -18.68 27.44 12.19
CA LEU A 149 -18.44 26.84 10.89
C LEU A 149 -19.31 27.52 9.82
N HIS A 150 -18.68 28.03 8.78
CA HIS A 150 -19.36 28.56 7.61
C HIS A 150 -18.62 28.18 6.33
N ARG A 151 -19.30 27.48 5.41
CA ARG A 151 -18.76 27.06 4.10
C ARG A 151 -17.37 26.37 4.19
N GLY A 152 -17.19 25.52 5.20
CA GLY A 152 -15.93 24.79 5.41
C GLY A 152 -14.80 25.63 6.02
N ARG A 153 -15.07 26.82 6.56
CA ARG A 153 -14.10 27.66 7.27
C ARG A 153 -14.64 28.07 8.64
N CYS A 154 -13.75 28.47 9.52
CA CYS A 154 -14.06 28.81 10.91
C CYS A 154 -13.89 30.30 11.16
N PHE A 155 -14.92 30.93 11.73
CA PHE A 155 -14.97 32.37 12.01
C PHE A 155 -15.31 32.62 13.47
N GLY A 156 -14.80 33.71 14.05
CA GLY A 156 -15.15 34.09 15.42
C GLY A 156 -16.60 34.57 15.54
N GLU A 157 -17.10 35.23 14.51
CA GLU A 157 -18.48 35.70 14.37
C GLU A 157 -18.99 35.34 12.97
N CYS A 158 -20.30 35.16 12.82
CA CYS A 158 -20.87 34.83 11.53
C CYS A 158 -20.79 36.03 10.55
N PRO A 159 -20.49 35.77 9.27
CA PRO A 159 -20.44 36.82 8.26
C PRO A 159 -21.81 37.45 8.02
N ASP A 160 -21.82 38.66 7.46
CA ASP A 160 -23.05 39.42 7.18
C ASP A 160 -24.07 38.60 6.40
N GLY A 161 -25.31 38.62 6.87
CA GLY A 161 -26.43 37.88 6.28
C GLY A 161 -26.61 36.45 6.80
N PHE A 162 -25.79 36.00 7.76
CA PHE A 162 -25.95 34.70 8.43
C PHE A 162 -26.16 34.89 9.94
N ALA A 163 -26.97 34.01 10.52
CA ALA A 163 -27.18 33.94 11.97
C ALA A 163 -26.34 32.82 12.59
N SER A 164 -25.82 33.06 13.80
CA SER A 164 -25.11 32.04 14.56
C SER A 164 -26.08 31.09 15.26
N LEU A 165 -25.92 29.79 15.05
CA LEU A 165 -26.64 28.76 15.78
C LEU A 165 -25.73 28.18 16.87
N GLU A 166 -25.93 28.57 18.13
CA GLU A 166 -25.10 28.14 19.26
C GLU A 166 -25.16 26.63 19.53
N GLU A 167 -26.27 25.98 19.20
CA GLU A 167 -26.45 24.54 19.42
C GLU A 167 -25.50 23.71 18.54
N THR A 168 -25.24 24.14 17.30
CA THR A 168 -24.37 23.43 16.36
C THR A 168 -23.04 24.13 16.08
N MET A 169 -22.87 25.37 16.56
CA MET A 169 -21.73 26.25 16.25
C MET A 169 -21.55 26.44 14.74
N GLU A 170 -22.65 26.71 14.04
CA GLU A 170 -22.69 26.93 12.58
C GLU A 170 -23.30 28.29 12.24
N CYS A 171 -22.97 28.82 11.06
CA CYS A 171 -23.61 30.01 10.50
C CYS A 171 -24.62 29.62 9.43
N VAL A 172 -25.90 29.96 9.67
CA VAL A 172 -27.05 29.60 8.82
C VAL A 172 -27.77 30.80 8.22
#